data_AF-A0A397UKQ3-F1
#
_entry.id   AF-A0A397UKQ3-F1
#
_cell.length_a   1.000
_cell.length_b   1.000
_cell.length_c   1.000
_cell.angle_alpha   90.00
_cell.angle_beta   90.00
_cell.angle_gamma   90.00
#
_symmetry.space_group_name_H-M   'P 1'
#
loop_
_entity.id
_entity.type
_entity.pdbx_description
1 polymer ?
#
loop_
_entity_poly.entity_id
_entity_poly.type
_entity_poly.pdbx_seq_one_letter_code
_entity_poly.pdbx_strand_id
1 'polypeptide(L)'
;KMKSFVNIRPIWTDMCSNSCCVYTENYKKLTKCPICKSDRYYYNKARKLCQQFAYFLLAQHLIIQYGDSDCATKLRYRANYVLQRLYKNNTQIEDVFDGIQYKELVQNGHFQDERDVVLLALIDSYQIFRQKTNDCW
;
A
#
# COMPACT_ATOMS: atom_id res chain seq x y z
N LYS A 1 27.10 -7.38 2.94
CA LYS A 1 26.82 -7.46 1.49
C LYS A 1 25.32 -7.35 1.12
N MET A 2 24.45 -6.79 1.97
CA MET A 2 22.99 -6.65 1.69
C MET A 2 22.61 -5.32 1.03
N LYS A 3 23.42 -4.26 1.24
CA LYS A 3 23.23 -2.92 0.64
C LYS A 3 23.47 -2.85 -0.88
N SER A 4 24.08 -3.86 -1.49
CA SER A 4 24.48 -3.81 -2.92
C SER A 4 23.39 -4.27 -3.90
N PHE A 5 22.33 -4.94 -3.43
CA PHE A 5 21.32 -5.53 -4.32
C PHE A 5 19.99 -4.76 -4.36
N VAL A 6 19.69 -3.98 -3.32
CA VAL A 6 18.37 -3.37 -3.15
C VAL A 6 18.55 -1.87 -2.89
N ASN A 7 18.60 -1.07 -3.97
CA ASN A 7 18.72 0.38 -3.90
C ASN A 7 17.34 1.04 -3.75
N ILE A 8 16.61 0.70 -2.68
CA ILE A 8 15.38 1.41 -2.30
C ILE A 8 15.75 2.48 -1.29
N ARG A 9 15.25 3.70 -1.49
CA ARG A 9 15.46 4.81 -0.56
C ARG A 9 14.11 5.26 -0.01
N PRO A 10 14.03 5.60 1.28
CA PRO A 10 12.80 6.13 1.84
C PRO A 10 12.52 7.51 1.24
N ILE A 11 11.24 7.77 0.97
CA ILE A 11 10.73 9.08 0.61
C ILE A 11 10.33 9.77 1.90
N TRP A 12 11.00 10.88 2.18
CA TRP A 12 10.67 11.75 3.31
C TRP A 12 9.60 12.74 2.90
N THR A 13 8.52 12.77 3.67
CA THR A 13 7.38 13.63 3.38
C THR A 13 6.90 14.33 4.63
N ASP A 14 6.61 15.61 4.47
CA ASP A 14 6.16 16.49 5.54
C ASP A 14 4.75 16.08 6.01
N MET A 15 4.53 16.13 7.31
CA MET A 15 3.22 15.83 7.90
C MET A 15 2.86 16.80 9.02
N CYS A 16 1.57 16.80 9.37
CA CYS A 16 1.07 17.54 10.51
C CYS A 16 1.71 17.01 11.81
N SER A 17 2.03 17.91 12.74
CA SER A 17 2.56 17.59 14.08
C SER A 17 1.66 16.66 14.90
N ASN A 18 0.36 16.63 14.57
CA ASN A 18 -0.65 15.82 15.23
C ASN A 18 -1.06 14.63 14.35
N SER A 19 -0.26 14.29 13.33
CA SER A 19 -0.48 13.19 12.38
C SER A 19 -1.80 13.22 11.60
N CYS A 20 -2.53 14.34 11.58
CA CYS A 20 -3.84 14.41 10.92
C CYS A 20 -3.78 14.29 9.39
N CYS A 21 -2.68 14.72 8.78
CA CYS A 21 -2.50 14.69 7.33
C CYS A 21 -1.03 14.70 6.94
N VAL A 22 -0.78 14.30 5.69
CA VAL A 22 0.52 14.41 5.01
C VAL A 22 0.42 15.50 3.95
N TYR A 23 1.45 16.36 3.82
CA TYR A 23 1.44 17.49 2.88
C TYR A 23 1.92 17.08 1.48
N THR A 24 1.23 16.10 0.87
CA THR A 24 1.41 15.68 -0.53
C THR A 24 0.38 16.33 -1.46
N GLU A 25 0.64 16.31 -2.77
CA GLU A 25 -0.29 16.72 -3.83
C GLU A 25 -1.05 18.03 -3.51
N ASN A 26 -2.37 17.92 -3.29
CA ASN A 26 -3.28 19.03 -3.01
C ASN A 26 -2.92 19.82 -1.73
N TYR A 27 -2.19 19.21 -0.80
CA TYR A 27 -1.76 19.83 0.44
C TYR A 27 -0.34 20.40 0.39
N LYS A 28 0.37 20.26 -0.73
CA LYS A 28 1.78 20.66 -0.86
C LYS A 28 2.03 22.15 -0.58
N LYS A 29 1.08 23.02 -0.92
CA LYS A 29 1.18 24.48 -0.72
C LYS A 29 0.65 24.95 0.64
N LEU A 30 0.06 24.06 1.44
CA LEU A 30 -0.49 24.45 2.74
C LEU A 30 0.63 24.67 3.76
N THR A 31 0.47 25.75 4.52
CA THR A 31 1.34 26.10 5.65
C THR A 31 0.74 25.73 7.00
N LYS A 32 -0.55 25.39 7.03
CA LYS A 32 -1.29 24.94 8.21
C LYS A 32 -2.08 23.68 7.91
N CYS A 33 -2.27 22.84 8.92
CA CYS A 33 -3.08 21.64 8.79
C CYS A 33 -4.55 22.03 8.48
N PRO A 34 -5.19 21.45 7.45
CA PRO A 34 -6.59 21.74 7.16
C PRO A 34 -7.55 21.26 8.27
N ILE A 35 -7.13 20.27 9.07
CA ILE A 35 -7.92 19.63 10.13
C ILE A 35 -7.72 20.35 11.47
N CYS A 36 -6.53 20.24 12.08
CA CYS A 36 -6.27 20.78 13.43
C CYS A 36 -5.68 22.20 13.44
N LYS A 37 -5.47 22.81 12.27
CA LYS A 37 -4.92 24.18 12.10
C LYS A 37 -3.51 24.41 12.64
N SER A 38 -2.79 23.38 13.09
CA SER A 38 -1.40 23.50 13.53
C SER A 38 -0.49 23.94 12.38
N ASP A 39 0.57 24.67 12.71
CA ASP A 39 1.53 25.14 11.72
C ASP A 39 2.41 23.98 11.20
N ARG A 40 2.62 23.94 9.89
CA ARG A 40 3.52 22.96 9.24
C ARG A 40 4.99 23.23 9.55
N TYR A 41 5.32 24.49 9.80
CA TYR A 41 6.68 24.97 10.01
C TYR A 41 6.80 25.62 11.38
N TYR A 42 7.93 25.42 12.04
CA TYR A 42 8.29 26.19 13.22
C TYR A 42 8.50 27.67 12.85
N TYR A 43 8.13 28.58 13.75
CA TYR A 43 8.15 30.04 13.56
C TYR A 43 9.57 30.62 13.36
N ASN A 44 10.61 29.84 13.61
CA ASN A 44 12.01 30.23 13.55
C ASN A 44 12.42 30.49 12.10
N LYS A 45 13.29 31.48 11.87
CA LYS A 45 13.72 32.12 10.60
C LYS A 45 14.15 31.19 9.43
N ALA A 46 14.12 29.87 9.57
CA ALA A 46 14.52 28.90 8.56
C ALA A 46 13.37 28.04 7.99
N ARG A 47 12.08 28.30 8.32
CA ARG A 47 10.94 27.45 7.91
C ARG A 47 11.23 25.96 8.14
N LYS A 48 11.75 25.63 9.33
CA LYS A 48 12.03 24.24 9.70
C LYS A 48 10.71 23.49 9.83
N LEU A 49 10.59 22.33 9.21
CA LEU A 49 9.40 21.49 9.27
C LEU A 49 9.15 20.97 10.67
N CYS A 50 7.87 20.94 11.08
CA CYS A 50 7.45 20.42 12.37
C CYS A 50 7.63 18.91 12.47
N GLN A 51 7.22 18.16 11.44
CA GLN A 51 7.30 16.70 11.43
C GLN A 51 7.42 16.16 10.00
N GLN A 52 8.16 15.06 9.86
CA GLN A 52 8.28 14.29 8.63
C GLN A 52 8.08 12.81 8.93
N PHE A 53 7.60 12.09 7.93
CA PHE A 53 7.49 10.63 7.92
C PHE A 53 8.21 10.08 6.69
N ALA A 54 8.76 8.89 6.82
CA ALA A 54 9.44 8.19 5.74
C ALA A 54 8.65 6.95 5.33
N TYR A 55 8.43 6.76 4.04
CA TYR A 55 7.87 5.54 3.49
C TYR A 55 8.64 5.06 2.27
N PHE A 56 8.44 3.80 1.91
CA PHE A 56 8.97 3.23 0.68
C PHE A 56 7.85 3.09 -0.35
N LEU A 57 8.18 3.31 -1.62
CA LEU A 57 7.21 3.11 -2.69
C LEU A 57 6.92 1.64 -2.86
N LEU A 58 5.64 1.28 -2.76
CA LEU A 58 5.18 -0.10 -2.98
C LEU A 58 5.57 -0.60 -4.38
N ALA A 59 5.52 0.26 -5.40
CA ALA A 59 5.96 -0.08 -6.76
C ALA A 59 7.44 -0.53 -6.79
N GLN A 60 8.32 0.08 -6.01
CA GLN A 60 9.73 -0.34 -5.94
C GLN A 60 9.86 -1.73 -5.31
N HIS A 61 9.07 -2.01 -4.27
CA HIS A 61 9.03 -3.33 -3.65
C HIS A 61 8.59 -4.39 -4.66
N LEU A 62 7.54 -4.11 -5.43
CA LEU A 62 7.04 -5.01 -6.48
C LEU A 62 8.09 -5.25 -7.57
N ILE A 63 8.77 -4.20 -8.06
CA ILE A 63 9.83 -4.34 -9.07
C ILE A 63 10.93 -5.29 -8.59
N ILE A 64 11.34 -5.17 -7.32
CA ILE A 64 12.37 -6.01 -6.74
C ILE A 64 11.89 -7.46 -6.60
N GLN A 65 10.66 -7.67 -6.13
CA GLN A 65 10.09 -9.01 -6.04
C GLN A 65 9.97 -9.68 -7.42
N TYR A 66 9.60 -8.92 -8.46
CA TYR A 66 9.57 -9.44 -9.83
C TYR A 66 10.95 -9.64 -10.46
N GLY A 67 12.00 -9.01 -9.91
CA GLY A 67 13.39 -9.23 -10.33
C GLY A 67 13.97 -10.57 -9.85
N ASP A 68 13.36 -11.18 -8.84
CA ASP A 68 13.70 -12.53 -8.37
C ASP A 68 12.78 -13.57 -9.03
N SER A 69 13.36 -14.62 -9.61
CA SER A 69 12.61 -15.61 -10.40
C SER A 69 11.58 -16.39 -9.58
N ASP A 70 11.93 -16.71 -8.33
CA ASP A 70 11.08 -17.51 -7.46
C ASP A 70 9.90 -16.67 -6.94
N CYS A 71 10.17 -15.43 -6.53
CA CYS A 71 9.15 -14.45 -6.18
C CYS A 71 8.25 -14.12 -7.36
N ALA A 72 8.80 -13.86 -8.55
CA ALA A 72 8.03 -13.59 -9.75
C ALA A 72 7.08 -14.75 -10.10
N THR A 73 7.52 -16.00 -9.92
CA THR A 73 6.67 -17.18 -10.12
C THR A 73 5.52 -17.22 -9.12
N LYS A 74 5.78 -16.94 -7.85
CA LYS A 74 4.74 -16.88 -6.80
C LYS A 74 3.75 -15.75 -7.03
N LEU A 75 4.20 -14.59 -7.49
CA LEU A 75 3.35 -13.42 -7.76
C LEU A 75 2.37 -13.64 -8.92
N ARG A 76 2.59 -14.64 -9.77
CA ARG A 76 1.63 -15.09 -10.80
C ARG A 76 0.46 -15.90 -10.23
N TYR A 77 0.39 -16.11 -8.90
CA TYR A 77 -0.68 -16.86 -8.24
C TYR A 77 -2.07 -16.45 -8.72
N ARG A 78 -2.36 -15.14 -8.79
CA ARG A 78 -3.64 -14.61 -9.29
C ARG A 78 -3.99 -15.14 -10.68
N ALA A 79 -3.08 -14.95 -11.63
CA ALA A 79 -3.27 -15.37 -13.01
C ALA A 79 -3.44 -16.89 -13.11
N ASN A 80 -2.60 -17.64 -12.39
CA ASN A 80 -2.68 -19.10 -12.34
C ASN A 80 -4.00 -19.58 -11.75
N TYR A 81 -4.50 -18.93 -10.69
CA TYR A 81 -5.75 -19.25 -10.02
C TYR A 81 -6.95 -19.06 -10.96
N VAL A 82 -7.07 -17.90 -11.61
CA VAL A 82 -8.22 -17.60 -12.48
C VAL A 82 -8.22 -18.40 -13.80
N LEU A 83 -7.07 -18.94 -14.20
CA LEU A 83 -6.97 -19.84 -15.35
C LEU A 83 -7.44 -21.26 -15.04
N GLN A 84 -7.56 -21.64 -13.75
CA GLN A 84 -8.01 -22.97 -13.38
C GLN A 84 -9.44 -23.22 -13.85
N ARG A 85 -9.70 -24.45 -14.31
CA ARG A 85 -11.03 -24.86 -14.80
C ARG A 85 -12.10 -24.73 -13.72
N LEU A 86 -11.72 -24.93 -12.46
CA LEU A 86 -12.60 -24.80 -11.30
C LEU A 86 -13.10 -23.37 -11.13
N TYR A 87 -12.25 -22.35 -11.31
CA TYR A 87 -12.64 -20.93 -11.19
C TYR A 87 -13.84 -20.55 -12.06
N LYS A 88 -13.93 -21.10 -13.28
CA LYS A 88 -15.00 -20.76 -14.24
C LYS A 88 -16.38 -21.34 -13.87
N ASN A 89 -16.40 -22.42 -13.09
CA ASN A 89 -17.61 -23.18 -12.80
C ASN A 89 -17.94 -23.25 -11.30
N ASN A 90 -17.14 -22.63 -10.43
CA ASN A 90 -17.32 -22.72 -8.98
C ASN A 90 -18.37 -21.72 -8.48
N THR A 91 -19.33 -22.21 -7.72
CA THR A 91 -20.27 -21.40 -6.94
C THR A 91 -19.77 -21.17 -5.51
N GLN A 92 -18.71 -21.88 -5.10
CA GLN A 92 -18.07 -21.73 -3.81
C GLN A 92 -16.98 -20.64 -3.85
N ILE A 93 -16.83 -19.92 -2.74
CA ILE A 93 -15.73 -18.98 -2.53
C ILE A 93 -14.59 -19.75 -1.87
N GLU A 94 -13.49 -19.92 -2.57
CA GLU A 94 -12.28 -20.60 -2.07
C GLU A 94 -11.13 -19.60 -1.86
N ASP A 95 -11.10 -18.53 -2.66
CA ASP A 95 -10.09 -17.47 -2.59
C ASP A 95 -10.76 -16.08 -2.73
N VAL A 96 -9.99 -15.03 -2.45
CA VAL A 96 -10.43 -13.64 -2.63
C VAL A 96 -10.79 -13.32 -4.08
N PHE A 97 -10.21 -14.05 -5.05
CA PHE A 97 -10.52 -13.87 -6.48
C PHE A 97 -11.90 -14.42 -6.90
N ASP A 98 -12.57 -15.21 -6.05
CA ASP A 98 -13.93 -15.68 -6.33
C ASP A 98 -15.00 -14.63 -6.03
N GLY A 99 -14.62 -13.59 -5.28
CA GLY A 99 -15.49 -12.49 -4.89
C GLY A 99 -16.04 -11.69 -6.07
N ILE A 100 -17.26 -11.19 -5.90
CA ILE A 100 -17.97 -10.42 -6.93
C ILE A 100 -17.19 -9.17 -7.32
N GLN A 101 -16.61 -8.43 -6.36
CA GLN A 101 -15.86 -7.21 -6.67
C GLN A 101 -14.64 -7.49 -7.57
N TYR A 102 -13.91 -8.58 -7.32
CA TYR A 102 -12.78 -8.94 -8.17
C TYR A 102 -13.24 -9.31 -9.59
N LYS A 103 -14.31 -10.09 -9.71
CA LYS A 103 -14.88 -10.48 -11.01
C LYS A 103 -15.34 -9.27 -11.83
N GLU A 104 -15.97 -8.29 -11.20
CA GLU A 104 -16.36 -7.02 -11.84
C GLU A 104 -15.12 -6.24 -12.33
N LEU A 105 -14.05 -6.16 -11.53
CA LEU A 105 -12.81 -5.51 -11.95
C LEU A 105 -12.17 -6.18 -13.16
N VAL A 106 -12.20 -7.52 -13.22
CA VAL A 106 -11.72 -8.27 -14.38
C VAL A 106 -12.58 -7.97 -15.62
N GLN A 107 -13.91 -7.97 -15.49
CA GLN A 107 -14.83 -7.64 -16.58
C GLN A 107 -14.63 -6.21 -17.10
N ASN A 108 -14.30 -5.27 -16.22
CA ASN A 108 -14.00 -3.88 -16.57
C ASN A 108 -12.61 -3.66 -17.17
N GLY A 109 -11.82 -4.72 -17.34
CA GLY A 109 -10.52 -4.65 -18.00
C GLY A 109 -9.36 -4.20 -17.11
N HIS A 110 -9.49 -4.25 -15.79
CA HIS A 110 -8.41 -3.83 -14.87
C HIS A 110 -7.29 -4.87 -14.71
N PHE A 111 -7.50 -6.09 -15.20
CA PHE A 111 -6.53 -7.19 -15.12
C PHE A 111 -6.37 -7.87 -16.48
N GLN A 112 -5.44 -7.37 -17.29
CA GLN A 112 -5.19 -7.84 -18.67
C GLN A 112 -3.86 -8.61 -18.80
N ASP A 113 -2.94 -8.45 -17.86
CA ASP A 113 -1.64 -9.10 -17.84
C ASP A 113 -1.53 -10.06 -16.65
N GLU A 114 -0.84 -11.18 -16.85
CA GLU A 114 -0.60 -12.16 -15.77
C GLU A 114 0.20 -11.58 -14.59
N ARG A 115 0.93 -10.49 -14.80
CA ARG A 115 1.72 -9.76 -13.80
C ARG A 115 0.93 -8.66 -13.10
N ASP A 116 -0.33 -8.42 -13.46
CA ASP A 116 -1.16 -7.45 -12.77
C ASP A 116 -1.38 -7.88 -11.31
N VAL A 117 -1.17 -6.95 -10.39
CA VAL A 117 -1.18 -7.19 -8.94
C VAL A 117 -2.45 -6.62 -8.32
N VAL A 118 -3.11 -7.42 -7.48
CA VAL A 118 -4.19 -6.96 -6.61
C VAL A 118 -3.59 -6.56 -5.28
N LEU A 119 -3.92 -5.35 -4.81
CA LEU A 119 -3.56 -4.89 -3.47
C LEU A 119 -4.82 -4.81 -2.62
N LEU A 120 -4.90 -5.66 -1.61
CA LEU A 120 -5.98 -5.66 -0.63
C LEU A 120 -5.47 -5.00 0.66
N ALA A 121 -6.13 -3.92 1.07
CA ALA A 121 -5.87 -3.26 2.35
C ALA A 121 -7.04 -3.55 3.31
N LEU A 122 -6.74 -4.18 4.45
CA LEU A 122 -7.69 -4.42 5.54
C LEU A 122 -7.27 -3.50 6.69
N ILE A 123 -8.14 -2.55 7.05
CA ILE A 123 -7.76 -1.40 7.91
C ILE A 123 -8.35 -1.53 9.33
N ASP A 124 -9.10 -2.59 9.62
CA ASP A 124 -9.84 -2.80 10.86
C ASP A 124 -9.76 -4.26 11.38
N SER A 125 -8.67 -4.97 11.10
CA SER A 125 -8.53 -6.35 11.56
C SER A 125 -8.35 -6.43 13.08
N TYR A 126 -9.21 -7.18 13.76
CA TYR A 126 -9.03 -7.54 15.16
C TYR A 126 -7.97 -8.64 15.31
N GLN A 127 -6.86 -8.34 15.99
CA GLN A 127 -5.82 -9.34 16.25
C GLN A 127 -6.29 -10.30 17.35
N ILE A 128 -6.63 -11.53 16.94
CA ILE A 128 -7.20 -12.59 17.79
C ILE A 128 -6.15 -13.16 18.80
N PHE A 129 -4.86 -12.82 18.65
CA PHE A 129 -3.81 -13.31 19.53
C PHE A 129 -3.52 -12.38 20.72
N ARG A 130 -3.34 -13.03 21.88
CA ARG A 130 -3.24 -12.50 23.25
C ARG A 130 -1.94 -11.75 23.57
N GLN A 131 -1.26 -11.12 22.60
CA GLN A 131 -0.22 -10.14 22.93
C GLN A 131 -0.89 -8.78 23.12
N LYS A 132 -1.12 -8.47 24.40
CA LYS A 132 -1.81 -7.28 24.91
C LYS A 132 -1.14 -5.99 24.44
N THR A 133 -1.84 -5.25 23.57
CA THR A 133 -1.96 -3.77 23.50
C THR A 133 -2.75 -3.43 22.22
N ASN A 134 -3.98 -3.92 22.08
CA ASN A 134 -4.78 -3.63 20.89
C ASN A 134 -5.82 -2.57 21.24
N ASP A 135 -5.52 -1.34 20.83
CA ASP A 135 -6.52 -0.31 20.57
C ASP A 135 -7.01 -0.52 19.13
N CYS A 136 -8.32 -0.53 18.94
CA CYS A 136 -8.93 -0.36 17.62
C CYS A 136 -8.79 1.12 17.23
N TRP A 137 -8.43 1.40 15.98
CA TRP A 137 -8.52 2.75 15.40
C TRP A 137 -9.95 3.08 15.00
#